data_AF-A0A914YIL0-F1
#
_entry.id   AF-A0A914YIL0-F1
#
_cell.length_a   1.000
_cell.length_b   1.000
_cell.length_c   1.000
_cell.angle_alpha   90.00
_cell.angle_beta   90.00
_cell.angle_gamma   90.00
#
_symmetry.space_group_name_H-M   'P 1'
#
loop_
_entity.id
_entity.type
_entity.pdbx_description
1 polymer ?
#
loop_
_entity_poly.entity_id
_entity_poly.type
_entity_poly.pdbx_seq_one_letter_code
_entity_poly.pdbx_strand_id
1 'polypeptide(L)'
;MIPEECLQQGLWEVELVYYTLGHRSIPNGLGNGENRKQRRGKVYKCLADGEYKCFESHDGIVYYPGDYVYVETSPAEPYMIGSICNFRPHKKKAVELK
;
A
#
# COMPACT_ATOMS: atom_id res chain seq x y z
N MET A 1 -15.98 -1.85 -8.15
CA MET A 1 -15.55 -0.92 -9.22
C MET A 1 -14.14 -1.30 -9.61
N ILE A 2 -13.88 -1.39 -10.91
CA ILE A 2 -12.55 -1.69 -11.44
C ILE A 2 -11.76 -0.37 -11.47
N PRO A 3 -10.60 -0.26 -10.80
CA PRO A 3 -9.88 1.00 -10.66
C PRO A 3 -9.52 1.66 -12.00
N GLU A 4 -9.12 0.85 -12.99
CA GLU A 4 -8.74 1.29 -14.32
C GLU A 4 -9.90 1.96 -15.07
N GLU A 5 -11.12 1.43 -14.96
CA GLU A 5 -12.30 2.02 -15.57
C GLU A 5 -12.62 3.38 -14.95
N CYS A 6 -12.51 3.50 -13.63
CA CYS A 6 -12.71 4.76 -12.91
C CYS A 6 -11.67 5.82 -13.29
N LEU A 7 -10.42 5.42 -13.56
CA LEU A 7 -9.38 6.31 -14.10
C LEU A 7 -9.72 6.77 -15.52
N GLN A 8 -10.10 5.83 -16.40
CA GLN A 8 -10.45 6.15 -17.80
C GLN A 8 -11.64 7.11 -17.91
N GLN A 9 -12.60 6.98 -16.98
CA GLN A 9 -13.76 7.88 -16.89
C GLN A 9 -13.45 9.21 -16.20
N GLY A 10 -12.22 9.42 -15.70
CA GLY A 10 -11.84 10.63 -14.97
C GLY A 10 -12.54 10.79 -13.63
N LEU A 11 -13.03 9.70 -13.04
CA LEU A 11 -13.68 9.72 -11.73
C LEU A 11 -12.64 9.70 -10.60
N TRP A 12 -11.55 8.96 -10.81
CA TRP A 12 -10.50 8.77 -9.82
C TRP A 12 -9.16 9.33 -10.32
N GLU A 13 -8.26 9.63 -9.38
CA GLU A 13 -6.85 9.92 -9.61
C GLU A 13 -5.98 8.82 -8.99
N VAL A 14 -4.74 8.69 -9.47
CA VAL A 14 -3.77 7.71 -8.98
C VAL A 14 -2.49 8.39 -8.50
N GLU A 15 -2.05 8.03 -7.30
CA GLU A 15 -0.77 8.48 -6.74
C GLU A 15 0.17 7.29 -6.52
N LEU A 16 1.44 7.44 -6.89
CA LEU A 16 2.48 6.46 -6.56
C LEU A 16 2.93 6.61 -5.11
N VAL A 17 2.89 5.52 -4.35
CA VAL A 17 3.30 5.48 -2.95
C VAL A 17 4.45 4.52 -2.73
N TYR A 18 5.32 4.88 -1.79
CA TYR A 18 6.42 4.03 -1.34
C TYR A 18 6.07 3.44 0.02
N TYR A 19 6.22 2.13 0.18
CA TYR A 19 5.96 1.43 1.43
C TYR A 19 7.02 0.37 1.68
N THR A 20 7.13 -0.05 2.94
CA THR A 20 8.02 -1.11 3.37
C THR A 20 7.18 -2.25 3.92
N LEU A 21 7.48 -3.47 3.51
CA LEU A 21 6.89 -4.66 4.12
C LEU A 21 7.72 -5.09 5.32
N GLY A 22 7.05 -5.73 6.29
CA GLY A 22 7.68 -6.36 7.46
C GLY A 22 8.70 -7.44 7.08
N HIS A 23 9.50 -7.82 8.08
CA HIS A 23 10.79 -8.51 8.00
C HIS A 23 10.75 -9.90 7.32
N ARG A 24 9.58 -10.50 7.07
CA ARG A 24 9.47 -11.89 6.54
C ARG A 24 8.74 -12.07 5.21
N SER A 25 8.26 -11.01 4.56
CA SER A 25 7.48 -11.14 3.31
C SER A 25 8.28 -11.61 2.07
N ILE A 26 9.54 -12.03 2.24
CA ILE A 26 10.33 -12.68 1.18
C ILE A 26 10.74 -14.07 1.68
N PRO A 27 10.14 -15.17 1.16
CA PRO A 27 10.65 -16.50 1.40
C PRO A 27 11.85 -16.71 0.48
N ASN A 28 13.04 -16.31 0.94
CA ASN A 28 14.36 -16.91 0.64
C ASN A 28 15.47 -15.91 0.94
N GLY A 29 16.32 -16.24 1.93
CA GLY A 29 17.61 -15.59 2.10
C GLY A 29 18.00 -15.38 3.56
N LEU A 30 18.72 -16.34 4.12
CA LEU A 30 19.65 -16.10 5.23
C LEU A 30 20.59 -14.96 4.85
N GLY A 31 20.60 -13.85 5.58
CA GLY A 31 21.57 -12.78 5.35
C GLY A 31 21.20 -11.46 6.00
N ASN A 32 21.81 -11.20 7.15
CA ASN A 32 22.20 -9.90 7.69
C ASN A 32 21.69 -8.62 6.96
N GLY A 33 20.86 -7.83 7.63
CA GLY A 33 20.96 -6.36 7.61
C GLY A 33 20.69 -5.60 6.30
N GLU A 34 20.33 -6.24 5.19
CA GLU A 34 20.21 -5.55 3.90
C GLU A 34 18.76 -5.25 3.49
N ASN A 35 18.45 -3.95 3.47
CA ASN A 35 17.38 -3.32 2.71
C ASN A 35 15.95 -3.76 3.07
N ARG A 36 15.29 -2.94 3.90
CA ARG A 36 13.84 -2.72 3.80
C ARG A 36 13.56 -2.19 2.39
N LYS A 37 13.51 -3.07 1.38
CA LYS A 37 13.35 -2.69 -0.03
C LYS A 37 12.06 -1.89 -0.12
N GLN A 38 12.19 -0.58 -0.31
CA GLN A 38 11.04 0.28 -0.55
C GLN A 38 10.33 -0.28 -1.79
N ARG A 39 9.12 -0.77 -1.57
CA ARG A 39 8.21 -1.18 -2.62
C ARG A 39 7.43 0.04 -3.09
N ARG A 40 7.00 0.00 -4.34
CA ARG A 40 6.13 1.02 -4.93
C ARG A 40 4.77 0.40 -5.16
N GLY A 41 3.72 1.13 -4.84
CA GLY A 41 2.34 0.77 -5.13
C GLY A 41 1.58 1.98 -5.64
N LYS A 42 0.31 1.80 -5.93
CA LYS A 42 -0.60 2.86 -6.39
C LYS A 42 -1.72 3.00 -5.38
N VAL A 43 -2.06 4.23 -5.01
CA VAL A 43 -3.30 4.52 -4.28
C VAL A 43 -4.25 5.25 -5.21
N TYR A 44 -5.51 4.83 -5.19
CA TYR A 44 -6.56 5.38 -6.02
C TYR A 44 -7.47 6.23 -5.16
N LYS A 45 -7.70 7.47 -5.59
CA LYS A 45 -8.49 8.45 -4.86
C LYS A 45 -9.64 8.94 -5.72
N CYS A 46 -10.84 8.94 -5.17
CA CYS A 46 -12.02 9.47 -5.86
C CYS A 46 -11.97 11.00 -5.86
N LEU A 47 -12.19 11.61 -7.03
CA LEU A 47 -12.15 13.07 -7.18
C LEU A 47 -13.40 13.74 -6.62
N ALA A 48 -14.53 13.03 -6.57
CA ALA A 48 -15.80 13.57 -6.11
C ALA A 48 -15.85 13.82 -4.59
N ASP A 49 -15.26 12.91 -3.80
CA ASP A 49 -15.27 12.96 -2.32
C ASP A 49 -13.88 13.10 -1.71
N GLY A 50 -12.82 12.95 -2.50
CA GLY A 50 -11.44 13.02 -2.05
C GLY A 50 -10.97 11.78 -1.26
N GLU A 51 -11.76 10.71 -1.20
CA GLU A 51 -11.44 9.51 -0.42
C GLU A 51 -10.59 8.52 -1.21
N TYR A 52 -9.65 7.86 -0.51
CA TYR A 52 -8.90 6.75 -1.08
C TYR A 52 -9.75 5.48 -1.11
N LYS A 53 -9.94 4.93 -2.31
CA LYS A 53 -10.86 3.81 -2.55
C LYS A 53 -10.15 2.45 -2.58
N CYS A 54 -8.91 2.39 -3.05
CA CYS A 54 -8.12 1.16 -3.04
C CYS A 54 -6.62 1.41 -3.14
N PHE A 55 -5.85 0.35 -2.88
CA PHE A 55 -4.40 0.30 -3.00
C PHE A 55 -3.98 -0.90 -3.85
N GLU A 56 -3.16 -0.68 -4.86
CA GLU A 56 -2.53 -1.73 -5.65
C GLU A 56 -1.07 -1.91 -5.21
N SER A 57 -0.72 -3.12 -4.79
CA SER A 57 0.62 -3.48 -4.36
C SER A 57 1.59 -3.67 -5.54
N HIS A 58 2.85 -3.91 -5.21
CA HIS A 58 3.95 -3.98 -6.19
C HIS A 58 3.86 -5.21 -7.12
N ASP A 59 3.06 -6.20 -6.75
CA ASP A 59 2.75 -7.43 -7.46
C ASP A 59 1.36 -7.40 -8.13
N GLY A 60 0.70 -6.23 -8.16
CA GLY A 60 -0.57 -6.03 -8.88
C GLY A 60 -1.82 -6.46 -8.13
N ILE A 61 -1.73 -6.82 -6.85
CA ILE A 61 -2.90 -7.15 -6.03
C ILE A 61 -3.58 -5.85 -5.59
N VAL A 62 -4.89 -5.75 -5.80
CA VAL A 62 -5.71 -4.61 -5.39
C VAL A 62 -6.43 -4.92 -4.08
N TYR A 63 -6.23 -4.05 -3.09
CA TYR A 63 -6.85 -4.12 -1.78
C TYR A 63 -7.87 -2.99 -1.60
N TYR A 64 -8.99 -3.31 -0.98
CA TYR A 64 -10.10 -2.41 -0.68
C TYR A 64 -10.38 -2.31 0.83
N PRO A 65 -11.04 -1.24 1.30
CA PRO A 65 -11.62 -1.23 2.63
C PRO A 65 -12.58 -2.41 2.80
N GLY A 66 -12.45 -3.15 3.90
CA GLY A 66 -13.18 -4.39 4.17
C GLY A 66 -12.38 -5.65 3.89
N ASP A 67 -11.32 -5.59 3.08
CA ASP A 67 -10.47 -6.77 2.83
C ASP A 67 -9.69 -7.17 4.09
N TYR A 68 -9.49 -8.48 4.23
CA TYR A 68 -8.70 -9.05 5.32
C TYR A 68 -7.24 -9.23 4.91
N VAL A 69 -6.34 -8.86 5.81
CA VAL A 69 -4.90 -8.94 5.61
C VAL A 69 -4.22 -9.59 6.81
N TYR A 70 -3.10 -10.26 6.53
CA TYR A 70 -2.19 -10.76 7.56
C TYR A 70 -1.23 -9.64 7.97
N VAL A 71 -1.19 -9.34 9.26
CA VAL A 71 -0.38 -8.27 9.86
C VAL A 71 0.69 -8.90 10.74
N GLU A 72 1.96 -8.58 10.44
CA GLU A 72 3.10 -8.95 11.28
C GLU A 72 3.22 -7.94 12.43
N THR A 73 3.10 -8.40 13.68
CA THR A 73 3.28 -7.54 14.87
C THR A 73 4.61 -7.72 15.55
N SER A 74 5.13 -8.95 15.56
CA SER A 74 6.51 -9.21 15.96
C SER A 74 7.07 -10.41 15.20
N PRO A 75 8.42 -10.51 15.07
CA PRO A 75 9.03 -11.67 14.43
C PRO A 75 8.81 -12.99 15.17
N ALA A 76 8.39 -12.96 16.44
CA ALA A 76 8.22 -14.14 17.28
C ALA A 76 6.75 -14.55 17.47
N GLU A 77 5.83 -13.77 16.91
CA GLU A 77 4.39 -13.98 17.05
C GLU A 77 3.75 -14.43 15.73
N PRO A 78 2.62 -15.15 15.77
CA PRO A 78 1.84 -15.44 14.57
C PRO A 78 1.32 -14.15 13.94
N TYR A 79 1.06 -14.20 12.63
CA TYR A 79 0.35 -13.12 11.96
C TYR A 79 -1.04 -12.92 12.57
N MET A 80 -1.40 -11.66 12.81
CA MET A 80 -2.77 -11.30 13.13
C MET A 80 -3.57 -11.10 11.85
N ILE A 81 -4.86 -11.43 11.87
CA ILE A 81 -5.78 -11.10 10.79
C ILE A 81 -6.47 -9.79 11.15
N GLY A 82 -6.36 -8.79 10.28
CA GLY A 82 -7.03 -7.51 10.42
C GLY A 82 -7.83 -7.16 9.17
N SER A 83 -8.83 -6.29 9.31
CA SER A 83 -9.55 -5.71 8.17
C SER A 83 -9.00 -4.33 7.83
N ILE A 84 -8.89 -4.01 6.54
CA ILE A 84 -8.53 -2.67 6.09
C ILE A 84 -9.72 -1.73 6.33
N CYS A 85 -9.56 -0.71 7.16
CA CYS A 85 -10.63 0.25 7.41
C CYS A 85 -10.60 1.43 6.42
N ASN A 86 -9.41 1.95 6.11
CA ASN A 86 -9.19 3.02 5.15
C ASN A 86 -7.72 3.06 4.70
N PHE A 87 -7.45 3.80 3.63
CA PHE A 87 -6.09 4.12 3.20
C PHE A 87 -5.76 5.57 3.53
N ARG A 88 -4.58 5.78 4.14
CA ARG A 88 -4.04 7.11 4.45
C ARG A 88 -2.57 7.17 4.03
N PRO A 89 -2.25 7.56 2.79
CA PRO A 89 -0.87 7.70 2.37
C PRO A 89 -0.20 8.80 3.19
N HIS A 90 0.95 8.49 3.77
CA HIS A 90 1.82 9.50 4.34
C HIS A 90 2.47 10.28 3.21
N LYS A 91 2.00 11.52 2.97
CA LYS A 91 2.73 12.45 2.10
C LYS A 91 4.08 12.72 2.76
N LYS A 92 5.17 12.19 2.21
CA LYS A 92 6.49 12.76 2.51
C LYS A 92 6.43 14.21 2.02
N LYS A 93 6.45 15.18 2.94
CA LYS A 93 6.74 16.57 2.58
C LYS A 93 8.16 16.58 2.02
N ALA A 94 8.32 16.51 0.71
CA ALA A 94 9.55 16.93 0.08
C ALA A 94 9.47 18.47 -0.05
N VAL A 95 10.03 19.14 0.95
CA VAL A 95 10.36 20.58 1.00
C VAL A 95 11.78 20.57 1.57
N GLU A 96 12.84 21.13 1.01
CA GLU A 96 13.15 22.03 -0.11
C GLU A 96 14.66 21.84 -0.38
N LEU A 97 15.18 22.20 -1.56
CA LEU A 97 16.51 22.82 -1.63
C LEU A 97 16.44 23.99 -2.62
N LYS A 98 16.99 25.11 -2.16
CA LYS A 98 17.03 26.45 -2.78
C LYS A 98 17.67 26.48 -4.16
#